data_AF-T0S5R9-F1
#
_entry.id   AF-T0S5R9-F1
#
_cell.length_a   1.000
_cell.length_b   1.000
_cell.length_c   1.000
_cell.angle_alpha   90.00
_cell.angle_beta   90.00
_cell.angle_gamma   90.00
#
_symmetry.space_group_name_H-M   'P 1'
#
loop_
_entity.id
_entity.type
_entity.pdbx_description
1 polymer ?
#
loop_
_entity_poly.entity_id
_entity_poly.type
_entity_poly.pdbx_seq_one_letter_code
_entity_poly.pdbx_strand_id
1 'polypeptide(L)'
;MDYKLHIGTAPVVPVSILDARFLTTTKATWSYAANATNQSLVYAKKQLCDAKGGVVATLSRKAFLCAYDTYTVASPYLQVPGTITTSVDYCPSRTAYTWVFDNRGSELELSAAGFSLRPVITLSTPTQETRVVATVGANNTVTIEAGVDAAAVLLLCRIWSFNLNMGWLLIGTEMVPFVLTIAASCTSFSASSYAYSNDGASTSTRASLWLAASIAWFAWTFLMFGAMKCFDAWL
;
A
#
# COMPACT_ATOMS: atom_id res chain seq x y z
N MET A 1 17.91 4.03 47.27
CA MET A 1 16.50 3.67 46.99
C MET A 1 16.50 2.89 45.69
N ASP A 2 16.23 1.59 45.76
CA ASP A 2 16.19 0.70 44.60
C ASP A 2 14.91 0.95 43.79
N TYR A 3 15.05 1.57 42.63
CA TYR A 3 13.96 1.64 41.65
C TYR A 3 13.93 0.35 40.84
N LYS A 4 13.13 -0.62 41.30
CA LYS A 4 12.61 -1.68 40.44
C LYS A 4 11.15 -1.36 40.12
N LEU A 5 10.90 -0.71 38.98
CA LEU A 5 9.58 -0.78 38.36
C LEU A 5 9.59 -1.92 37.33
N HIS A 6 9.30 -3.12 37.82
CA HIS A 6 8.85 -4.23 37.00
C HIS A 6 7.34 -4.15 36.93
N ILE A 7 6.79 -3.76 35.77
CA ILE A 7 5.59 -4.39 35.24
C ILE A 7 5.80 -4.54 33.74
N GLY A 8 6.22 -5.75 33.34
CA GLY A 8 6.13 -6.17 31.96
C GLY A 8 4.68 -6.46 31.60
N THR A 9 4.26 -6.05 30.42
CA THR A 9 3.07 -6.57 29.76
C THR A 9 3.50 -7.41 28.57
N ALA A 10 3.94 -8.63 28.85
CA ALA A 10 3.86 -9.72 27.87
C ALA A 10 2.36 -10.10 27.70
N PRO A 11 1.97 -10.66 26.55
CA PRO A 11 0.96 -10.07 25.69
C PRO A 11 -0.48 -10.25 26.19
N VAL A 12 -1.29 -9.22 25.93
CA VAL A 12 -2.76 -9.34 25.78
C VAL A 12 -3.06 -10.58 24.95
N VAL A 13 -4.07 -11.34 25.39
CA VAL A 13 -4.59 -12.59 24.80
C VAL A 13 -4.19 -12.76 23.32
N PRO A 14 -3.52 -13.88 22.95
CA PRO A 14 -3.11 -14.10 21.57
C PRO A 14 -4.28 -13.93 20.60
N VAL A 15 -4.08 -13.13 19.56
CA VAL A 15 -5.10 -12.82 18.55
C VAL A 15 -4.75 -13.56 17.28
N SER A 16 -5.47 -14.66 17.05
CA SER A 16 -5.42 -15.40 15.79
C SER A 16 -6.63 -15.01 14.94
N ILE A 17 -6.37 -14.62 13.69
CA ILE A 17 -7.41 -14.23 12.73
C ILE A 17 -7.55 -15.31 11.67
N LEU A 18 -6.43 -15.82 11.17
CA LEU A 18 -6.36 -16.89 10.19
C LEU A 18 -6.08 -18.22 10.89
N ASP A 19 -4.90 -18.39 11.48
CA ASP A 19 -4.51 -19.68 12.06
C ASP A 19 -3.61 -19.46 13.29
N ALA A 20 -3.88 -20.21 14.35
CA ALA A 20 -3.12 -20.15 15.60
C ALA A 20 -1.65 -20.52 15.42
N ARG A 21 -1.30 -21.27 14.35
CA ARG A 21 0.09 -21.61 14.01
C ARG A 21 0.91 -20.42 13.55
N PHE A 22 0.28 -19.33 13.10
CA PHE A 22 0.96 -18.10 12.70
C PHE A 22 1.01 -17.06 13.82
N LEU A 23 0.56 -17.41 15.03
CA LEU A 23 0.76 -16.59 16.22
C LEU A 23 2.25 -16.49 16.55
N THR A 24 2.75 -15.27 16.61
CA THR A 24 4.10 -14.99 17.10
C THR A 24 4.18 -15.33 18.59
N THR A 25 5.15 -16.15 19.00
CA THR A 25 5.38 -16.44 20.42
C THR A 25 6.23 -15.37 21.10
N THR A 26 7.06 -14.69 20.32
CA THR A 26 7.92 -13.59 20.73
C THR A 26 7.85 -12.45 19.71
N LYS A 27 8.27 -11.25 20.12
CA LYS A 27 8.41 -10.13 19.19
C LYS A 27 9.39 -10.52 18.07
N ALA A 28 8.96 -10.38 16.83
CA ALA A 28 9.72 -10.85 15.67
C ALA A 28 9.68 -9.83 14.53
N THR A 29 10.79 -9.72 13.79
CA THR A 29 10.88 -8.87 12.59
C THR A 29 10.88 -9.76 11.36
N TRP A 30 9.83 -9.63 10.56
CA TRP A 30 9.61 -10.39 9.34
C TRP A 30 9.74 -9.46 8.14
N SER A 31 9.86 -10.00 6.94
CA SER A 31 9.75 -9.22 5.72
C SER A 31 8.48 -9.61 4.96
N TYR A 32 8.01 -8.78 4.05
CA TYR A 32 6.96 -9.14 3.09
C TYR A 32 7.44 -8.96 1.65
N ALA A 33 8.77 -8.90 1.46
CA ALA A 33 9.38 -8.90 0.14
C ALA A 33 9.21 -10.27 -0.54
N ALA A 34 8.99 -10.26 -1.85
CA ALA A 34 8.74 -11.49 -2.62
C ALA A 34 9.92 -12.49 -2.61
N ASN A 35 11.15 -12.04 -2.32
CA ASN A 35 12.37 -12.84 -2.40
C ASN A 35 13.06 -13.03 -1.04
N ALA A 36 12.35 -12.84 0.08
CA ALA A 36 12.97 -12.96 1.39
C ALA A 36 13.28 -14.44 1.71
N THR A 37 14.55 -14.75 1.96
CA THR A 37 15.11 -16.11 2.09
C THR A 37 14.75 -16.83 3.39
N ASN A 38 14.23 -16.14 4.40
CA ASN A 38 14.01 -16.68 5.75
C ASN A 38 12.54 -16.61 6.19
N GLN A 39 11.60 -17.04 5.35
CA GLN A 39 10.17 -16.90 5.67
C GLN A 39 9.43 -18.21 5.69
N SER A 40 8.69 -18.43 6.79
CA SER A 40 7.69 -19.47 6.88
C SER A 40 6.43 -19.16 6.06
N LEU A 41 6.31 -17.94 5.53
CA LEU A 41 5.17 -17.44 4.77
C LEU A 41 5.64 -16.64 3.55
N VAL A 42 5.23 -17.03 2.34
CA VAL A 42 5.63 -16.41 1.06
C VAL A 42 4.39 -15.94 0.32
N TYR A 43 4.38 -14.68 -0.12
CA TYR A 43 3.29 -14.14 -0.93
C TYR A 43 3.65 -14.15 -2.42
N ALA A 44 2.90 -14.90 -3.23
CA ALA A 44 3.05 -14.95 -4.68
C ALA A 44 1.71 -15.21 -5.38
N LYS A 45 1.49 -14.60 -6.55
CA LYS A 45 0.30 -14.83 -7.40
C LYS A 45 -1.03 -14.75 -6.62
N LYS A 46 -1.24 -13.66 -5.89
CA LYS A 46 -2.45 -13.42 -5.07
C LYS A 46 -2.60 -14.32 -3.84
N GLN A 47 -1.63 -15.20 -3.57
CA GLN A 47 -1.71 -16.17 -2.49
C GLN A 47 -0.59 -15.96 -1.48
N LEU A 48 -0.94 -16.01 -0.20
CA LEU A 48 -0.02 -16.22 0.90
C LEU A 48 0.08 -17.72 1.13
N CYS A 49 1.29 -18.28 1.02
CA CYS A 49 1.56 -19.70 1.20
C CYS A 49 2.51 -19.94 2.37
N ASP A 50 2.38 -21.06 3.07
CA ASP A 50 3.33 -21.47 4.11
C ASP A 50 4.64 -22.03 3.51
N ALA A 51 5.61 -22.36 4.37
CA ALA A 51 6.90 -22.95 3.99
C ALA A 51 6.79 -24.27 3.21
N LYS A 52 5.64 -24.95 3.30
CA LYS A 52 5.36 -26.22 2.61
C LYS A 52 4.59 -25.99 1.30
N GLY A 53 4.29 -24.74 0.95
CA GLY A 53 3.51 -24.36 -0.22
C GLY A 53 1.99 -24.46 -0.02
N GLY A 54 1.52 -24.71 1.21
CA GLY A 54 0.09 -24.72 1.53
C GLY A 54 -0.48 -23.31 1.48
N VAL A 55 -1.61 -23.13 0.80
CA VAL A 55 -2.29 -21.82 0.72
C VAL A 55 -2.87 -21.45 2.08
N VAL A 56 -2.40 -20.33 2.63
CA VAL A 56 -2.86 -19.76 3.89
C VAL A 56 -3.98 -18.77 3.66
N ALA A 57 -3.85 -17.92 2.65
CA ALA A 57 -4.88 -17.00 2.24
C ALA A 57 -4.73 -16.66 0.75
N THR A 58 -5.85 -16.39 0.10
CA THR A 58 -5.92 -15.81 -1.24
C THR A 58 -6.53 -14.43 -1.11
N LEU A 59 -5.83 -13.44 -1.63
CA LEU A 59 -6.29 -12.07 -1.71
C LEU A 59 -6.95 -11.86 -3.07
N SER A 60 -8.02 -11.07 -3.09
CA SER A 60 -8.58 -10.58 -4.35
C SER A 60 -9.08 -9.17 -4.17
N ARG A 61 -8.83 -8.32 -5.16
CA ARG A 61 -9.30 -6.94 -5.17
C ARG A 61 -10.68 -6.87 -5.79
N LYS A 62 -11.60 -6.19 -5.12
CA LYS A 62 -12.94 -5.85 -5.61
C LYS A 62 -12.96 -4.33 -5.80
N ALA A 63 -12.38 -3.86 -6.91
CA ALA A 63 -12.15 -2.43 -7.14
C ALA A 63 -13.41 -1.69 -7.63
N PHE A 64 -13.53 -0.42 -7.24
CA PHE A 64 -13.79 0.68 -8.18
C PHE A 64 -13.40 2.06 -7.60
N LEU A 65 -12.70 2.87 -8.40
CA LEU A 65 -12.31 4.29 -8.18
C LEU A 65 -11.40 4.56 -6.97
N CYS A 66 -10.08 4.57 -7.21
CA CYS A 66 -8.91 5.27 -6.59
C CYS A 66 -8.87 5.67 -5.10
N ALA A 67 -9.93 5.57 -4.31
CA ALA A 67 -10.04 6.06 -2.93
C ALA A 67 -10.71 5.06 -1.98
N TYR A 68 -11.49 4.09 -2.48
CA TYR A 68 -12.28 3.17 -1.65
C TYR A 68 -12.23 1.74 -2.19
N ASP A 69 -11.04 1.16 -2.25
CA ASP A 69 -10.91 -0.24 -2.61
C ASP A 69 -11.39 -1.15 -1.48
N THR A 70 -11.97 -2.29 -1.89
CA THR A 70 -12.23 -3.41 -1.00
C THR A 70 -11.44 -4.62 -1.46
N TYR A 71 -10.90 -5.36 -0.49
CA TYR A 71 -10.16 -6.58 -0.72
C TYR A 71 -10.85 -7.72 -0.01
N THR A 72 -11.06 -8.82 -0.73
CA THR A 72 -11.58 -10.06 -0.16
C THR A 72 -10.42 -10.98 0.19
N VAL A 73 -10.46 -11.54 1.40
CA VAL A 73 -9.49 -12.53 1.86
C VAL A 73 -10.21 -13.87 1.98
N ALA A 74 -9.91 -14.80 1.07
CA ALA A 74 -10.36 -16.18 1.17
C ALA A 74 -9.29 -17.02 1.86
N SER A 75 -9.65 -17.78 2.89
CA SER A 75 -8.72 -18.67 3.59
C SER A 75 -9.44 -19.95 3.99
N PRO A 76 -8.79 -21.12 3.92
CA PRO A 76 -9.36 -22.37 4.45
C PRO A 76 -9.56 -22.34 5.97
N TYR A 77 -8.93 -21.39 6.66
CA TYR A 77 -9.02 -21.24 8.12
C TYR A 77 -10.12 -20.27 8.56
N LEU A 78 -10.72 -19.54 7.61
CA LEU A 78 -11.87 -18.66 7.87
C LEU A 78 -13.17 -19.38 7.54
N GLN A 79 -14.19 -19.22 8.39
CA GLN A 79 -15.54 -19.74 8.10
C GLN A 79 -16.22 -19.01 6.95
N VAL A 80 -15.93 -17.71 6.80
CA VAL A 80 -16.42 -16.85 5.73
C VAL A 80 -15.26 -16.00 5.20
N PRO A 81 -15.24 -15.65 3.91
CA PRO A 81 -14.21 -14.74 3.39
C PRO A 81 -14.17 -13.42 4.18
N GLY A 82 -12.97 -13.03 4.60
CA GLY A 82 -12.73 -11.73 5.25
C GLY A 82 -12.82 -10.59 4.24
N THR A 83 -13.11 -9.39 4.73
CA THR A 83 -13.11 -8.18 3.90
C THR A 83 -12.23 -7.12 4.55
N ILE A 84 -11.34 -6.54 3.75
CA ILE A 84 -10.48 -5.43 4.13
C ILE A 84 -10.94 -4.20 3.35
N THR A 85 -11.27 -3.14 4.07
CA THR A 85 -11.73 -1.87 3.49
C THR A 85 -10.61 -0.84 3.55
N THR A 86 -10.54 0.03 2.54
CA THR A 86 -9.66 1.20 2.57
C THR A 86 -10.43 2.46 2.90
N SER A 87 -9.84 3.32 3.71
CA SER A 87 -10.32 4.69 3.92
C SER A 87 -9.19 5.69 3.70
N VAL A 88 -9.55 6.85 3.15
CA VAL A 88 -8.64 7.96 2.91
C VAL A 88 -9.25 9.22 3.49
N ASP A 89 -8.59 9.81 4.49
CA ASP A 89 -8.93 11.11 5.02
C ASP A 89 -8.01 12.15 4.38
N TYR A 90 -8.54 12.96 3.46
CA TYR A 90 -7.73 13.95 2.70
C TYR A 90 -7.03 14.97 3.59
N CYS A 91 -7.61 15.30 4.75
CA CYS A 91 -7.03 16.17 5.78
C CYS A 91 -7.21 15.45 7.12
N PRO A 92 -6.22 14.68 7.63
CA PRO A 92 -4.76 14.92 7.59
C PRO A 92 -3.95 14.05 6.61
N SER A 93 -4.51 13.70 5.45
CA SER A 93 -3.91 12.76 4.47
C SER A 93 -3.66 11.37 5.05
N ARG A 94 -4.55 10.86 5.91
CA ARG A 94 -4.42 9.53 6.50
C ARG A 94 -4.96 8.48 5.54
N THR A 95 -4.21 7.40 5.34
CA THR A 95 -4.69 6.19 4.66
C THR A 95 -4.77 5.05 5.66
N ALA A 96 -5.89 4.33 5.68
CA ALA A 96 -6.09 3.20 6.57
C ALA A 96 -6.67 1.99 5.82
N TYR A 97 -6.25 0.80 6.26
CA TYR A 97 -6.68 -0.50 5.76
C TYR A 97 -7.21 -1.28 6.95
N THR A 98 -8.52 -1.50 6.99
CA THR A 98 -9.19 -2.06 8.17
C THR A 98 -9.73 -3.44 7.86
N TRP A 99 -9.41 -4.40 8.71
CA TRP A 99 -9.97 -5.74 8.68
C TRP A 99 -10.78 -5.99 9.95
N VAL A 100 -12.10 -6.07 9.79
CA VAL A 100 -13.02 -6.49 10.86
C VAL A 100 -13.11 -8.02 10.84
N PHE A 101 -12.76 -8.68 11.94
CA PHE A 101 -12.70 -10.15 12.00
C PHE A 101 -13.64 -10.78 13.02
N ASP A 102 -14.38 -10.00 13.80
CA ASP A 102 -15.49 -10.50 14.59
C ASP A 102 -16.74 -9.61 14.48
N ASN A 103 -17.90 -10.17 14.82
CA ASN A 103 -19.17 -9.41 14.84
C ASN A 103 -19.29 -8.49 16.06
N ARG A 104 -18.29 -8.46 16.94
CA ARG A 104 -18.29 -7.65 18.16
C ARG A 104 -17.61 -6.30 17.91
N GLY A 105 -16.86 -6.15 16.82
CA GLY A 105 -16.15 -4.94 16.44
C GLY A 105 -14.64 -4.99 16.75
N SER A 106 -14.03 -6.17 16.79
CA SER A 106 -12.57 -6.30 16.82
C SER A 106 -12.01 -6.07 15.42
N GLU A 107 -11.05 -5.17 15.34
CA GLU A 107 -10.52 -4.66 14.08
C GLU A 107 -9.00 -4.62 14.12
N LEU A 108 -8.40 -5.07 13.02
CA LEU A 108 -6.98 -4.87 12.74
C LEU A 108 -6.87 -3.77 11.69
N GLU A 109 -6.24 -2.66 12.05
CA GLU A 109 -6.08 -1.50 11.18
C GLU A 109 -4.60 -1.27 10.88
N LEU A 110 -4.24 -1.16 9.60
CA LEU A 110 -2.96 -0.59 9.19
C LEU A 110 -3.20 0.85 8.75
N SER A 111 -2.61 1.82 9.44
CA SER A 111 -2.72 3.23 9.06
C SER A 111 -1.36 3.94 8.91
N ALA A 112 -1.33 4.87 7.96
CA ALA A 112 -0.19 5.75 7.70
C ALA A 112 -0.67 7.21 7.60
N ALA A 113 0.12 8.12 8.15
CA ALA A 113 -0.05 9.56 7.93
C ALA A 113 0.62 9.98 6.62
N GLY A 114 -0.14 10.55 5.68
CA GLY A 114 0.35 11.00 4.38
C GLY A 114 1.01 9.91 3.54
N PHE A 115 2.11 10.29 2.88
CA PHE A 115 3.02 9.40 2.17
C PHE A 115 4.06 8.74 3.11
N SER A 116 3.78 8.64 4.41
CA SER A 116 4.72 8.05 5.35
C SER A 116 5.01 6.60 5.00
N LEU A 117 6.30 6.27 4.90
CA LEU A 117 6.81 4.92 4.71
C LEU A 117 6.82 4.10 6.02
N ARG A 118 6.19 4.61 7.09
CA ARG A 118 6.14 4.00 8.42
C ARG A 118 4.70 3.80 8.87
N PRO A 119 3.92 2.93 8.20
CA PRO A 119 2.60 2.57 8.71
C PRO A 119 2.70 1.83 10.03
N VAL A 120 1.68 2.02 10.84
CA VAL A 120 1.50 1.36 12.13
C VAL A 120 0.27 0.47 12.03
N ILE A 121 0.37 -0.72 12.61
CA ILE A 121 -0.74 -1.66 12.67
C ILE A 121 -1.26 -1.69 14.10
N THR A 122 -2.53 -1.33 14.26
CA THR A 122 -3.22 -1.29 15.53
C THR A 122 -4.29 -2.37 15.59
N LEU A 123 -4.47 -2.92 16.78
CA LEU A 123 -5.60 -3.76 17.11
C LEU A 123 -6.54 -2.95 18.00
N SER A 124 -7.79 -2.85 17.59
CA SER A 124 -8.88 -2.28 18.38
C SER A 124 -9.83 -3.40 18.79
N THR A 125 -10.21 -3.43 20.07
CA THR A 125 -11.22 -4.36 20.58
C THR A 125 -12.44 -3.59 21.11
N PRO A 126 -13.62 -4.24 21.18
CA PRO A 126 -14.86 -3.59 21.63
C PRO A 126 -14.79 -3.11 23.09
N THR A 127 -13.90 -3.71 23.89
CA THR A 127 -13.71 -3.41 25.32
C THR A 127 -12.70 -2.28 25.58
N GLN A 128 -12.32 -1.53 24.53
CA GLN A 128 -11.45 -0.34 24.56
C GLN A 128 -10.02 -0.58 25.08
N GLU A 129 -9.14 -0.93 24.15
CA GLU A 129 -7.77 -0.41 24.08
C GLU A 129 -7.30 -0.56 22.63
N THR A 130 -7.04 0.55 21.93
CA THR A 130 -6.32 0.51 20.65
C THR A 130 -4.84 0.34 20.97
N ARG A 131 -4.25 -0.79 20.60
CA ARG A 131 -2.84 -1.08 20.84
C ARG A 131 -2.07 -1.25 19.53
N VAL A 132 -0.82 -0.82 19.50
CA VAL A 132 0.08 -1.11 18.39
C VAL A 132 0.52 -2.57 18.47
N VAL A 133 0.24 -3.35 17.43
CA VAL A 133 0.57 -4.78 17.35
C VAL A 133 1.65 -5.08 16.32
N ALA A 134 1.85 -4.19 15.36
CA ALA A 134 3.00 -4.27 14.46
C ALA A 134 3.39 -2.90 13.91
N THR A 135 4.65 -2.77 13.51
CA THR A 135 5.19 -1.56 12.89
C THR A 135 5.97 -1.93 11.64
N VAL A 136 5.74 -1.19 10.56
CA VAL A 136 6.45 -1.41 9.30
C VAL A 136 7.72 -0.58 9.29
N GLY A 137 8.83 -1.26 9.07
CA GLY A 137 10.15 -0.67 8.93
C GLY A 137 10.55 -0.49 7.46
N ALA A 138 11.79 -0.04 7.26
CA ALA A 138 12.38 0.06 5.94
C ALA A 138 12.53 -1.32 5.26
N ASN A 139 12.77 -1.32 3.95
CA ASN A 139 13.07 -2.53 3.16
C ASN A 139 12.00 -3.62 3.25
N ASN A 140 10.72 -3.22 3.29
CA ASN A 140 9.59 -4.15 3.39
C ASN A 140 9.69 -5.09 4.60
N THR A 141 10.14 -4.55 5.75
CA THR A 141 10.17 -5.29 7.02
C THR A 141 9.00 -4.88 7.92
N VAL A 142 8.55 -5.80 8.75
CA VAL A 142 7.49 -5.57 9.73
C VAL A 142 7.90 -6.19 11.05
N THR A 143 7.86 -5.40 12.12
CA THR A 143 8.10 -5.87 13.49
C THR A 143 6.77 -6.12 14.15
N ILE A 144 6.53 -7.37 14.52
CA ILE A 144 5.26 -7.89 15.03
C ILE A 144 5.44 -8.20 16.52
N GLU A 145 4.53 -7.71 17.36
CA GLU A 145 4.54 -8.00 18.79
C GLU A 145 4.17 -9.48 19.06
N ALA A 146 4.48 -9.97 20.27
CA ALA A 146 4.10 -11.33 20.66
C ALA A 146 2.58 -11.49 20.74
N GLY A 147 2.09 -12.68 20.38
CA GLY A 147 0.67 -13.06 20.43
C GLY A 147 -0.15 -12.50 19.27
N VAL A 148 0.47 -12.16 18.14
CA VAL A 148 -0.21 -11.56 16.98
C VAL A 148 -0.11 -12.52 15.80
N ASP A 149 -1.21 -12.68 15.05
CA ASP A 149 -1.24 -13.43 13.81
C ASP A 149 -0.38 -12.75 12.73
N ALA A 150 0.77 -13.34 12.45
CA ALA A 150 1.69 -12.79 11.47
C ALA A 150 1.15 -12.90 10.04
N ALA A 151 0.32 -13.90 9.72
CA ALA A 151 -0.26 -14.04 8.38
C ALA A 151 -1.22 -12.89 8.09
N ALA A 152 -2.07 -12.52 9.04
CA ALA A 152 -2.99 -11.39 8.91
C ALA A 152 -2.24 -10.05 8.77
N VAL A 153 -1.18 -9.85 9.57
CA VAL A 153 -0.31 -8.68 9.48
C VAL A 153 0.36 -8.58 8.10
N LEU A 154 0.93 -9.67 7.61
CA LEU A 154 1.59 -9.69 6.30
C LEU A 154 0.63 -9.38 5.15
N LEU A 155 -0.62 -9.84 5.22
CA LEU A 155 -1.65 -9.50 4.22
C LEU A 155 -1.94 -8.00 4.18
N LEU A 156 -2.12 -7.36 5.33
CA LEU A 156 -2.31 -5.91 5.40
C LEU A 156 -1.09 -5.15 4.86
N CYS A 157 0.12 -5.56 5.25
CA CYS A 157 1.35 -4.98 4.71
C CYS A 157 1.44 -5.12 3.19
N ARG A 158 0.97 -6.26 2.65
CA ARG A 158 0.99 -6.52 1.21
C ARG A 158 0.04 -5.61 0.45
N ILE A 159 -1.18 -5.42 0.95
CA ILE A 159 -2.16 -4.49 0.36
C ILE A 159 -1.60 -3.07 0.42
N TRP A 160 -1.06 -2.64 1.55
CA TRP A 160 -0.48 -1.32 1.70
C TRP A 160 0.68 -1.09 0.72
N SER A 161 1.62 -2.03 0.64
CA SER A 161 2.77 -1.95 -0.27
C SER A 161 2.34 -1.88 -1.74
N PHE A 162 1.32 -2.64 -2.12
CA PHE A 162 0.73 -2.56 -3.44
C PHE A 162 0.16 -1.18 -3.74
N ASN A 163 -0.68 -0.65 -2.84
CA ASN A 163 -1.31 0.65 -3.03
C ASN A 163 -0.30 1.80 -3.02
N LEU A 164 0.76 1.71 -2.21
CA LEU A 164 1.86 2.66 -2.23
C LEU A 164 2.57 2.65 -3.59
N ASN A 165 2.91 1.48 -4.11
CA ASN A 165 3.55 1.35 -5.43
C ASN A 165 2.64 1.84 -6.56
N MET A 166 1.34 1.53 -6.48
CA MET A 166 0.34 2.04 -7.43
C MET A 166 0.17 3.55 -7.33
N GLY A 167 0.22 4.12 -6.11
CA GLY A 167 0.20 5.56 -5.87
C GLY A 167 1.43 6.26 -6.45
N TRP A 168 2.63 5.71 -6.27
CA TRP A 168 3.84 6.21 -6.92
C TRP A 168 3.77 6.13 -8.44
N LEU A 169 3.21 5.04 -8.98
CA LEU A 169 2.97 4.88 -10.40
C LEU A 169 2.02 5.99 -10.89
N LEU A 170 0.90 6.21 -10.18
CA LEU A 170 -0.10 7.23 -10.50
C LEU A 170 0.50 8.65 -10.48
N ILE A 171 1.24 9.01 -9.43
CA ILE A 171 1.93 10.29 -9.35
C ILE A 171 2.95 10.41 -10.50
N GLY A 172 3.70 9.35 -10.79
CA GLY A 172 4.60 9.30 -11.94
C GLY A 172 3.88 9.52 -13.28
N THR A 173 2.67 8.97 -13.46
CA THR A 173 1.83 9.21 -14.65
C THR A 173 1.38 10.65 -14.80
N GLU A 174 0.94 11.28 -13.71
CA GLU A 174 0.36 12.62 -13.75
C GLU A 174 1.42 13.73 -13.75
N MET A 175 2.60 13.48 -13.17
CA MET A 175 3.69 14.47 -13.14
C MET A 175 4.33 14.71 -14.51
N VAL A 176 4.42 13.69 -15.38
CA VAL A 176 5.00 13.82 -16.73
C VAL A 176 4.22 14.84 -17.60
N PRO A 177 2.89 14.73 -17.79
CA PRO A 177 2.13 15.72 -18.55
C PRO A 177 2.11 17.09 -17.88
N PHE A 178 2.11 17.14 -16.54
CA PHE A 178 2.19 18.41 -15.82
C PHE A 178 3.51 19.13 -16.11
N VAL A 179 4.64 18.43 -16.03
CA VAL A 179 5.97 18.97 -16.35
C VAL A 179 6.08 19.36 -17.83
N LEU A 180 5.58 18.53 -18.76
CA LEU A 180 5.59 18.84 -20.19
C LEU A 180 4.74 20.08 -20.52
N THR A 181 3.58 20.22 -19.87
CA THR A 181 2.68 21.38 -20.04
C THR A 181 3.33 22.65 -19.48
N ILE A 182 3.99 22.56 -18.33
CA ILE A 182 4.76 23.68 -17.76
C ILE A 182 5.92 24.05 -18.67
N ALA A 183 6.71 23.08 -19.15
CA ALA A 183 7.83 23.34 -20.05
C ALA A 183 7.38 23.99 -21.37
N ALA A 184 6.31 23.49 -21.98
CA ALA A 184 5.69 24.09 -23.17
C ALA A 184 5.18 25.52 -22.90
N SER A 185 4.67 25.79 -21.70
CA SER A 185 4.27 27.13 -21.26
C SER A 185 5.49 28.04 -21.09
N CYS A 186 6.55 27.60 -20.41
CA CYS A 186 7.76 28.38 -20.21
C CYS A 186 8.47 28.74 -21.53
N THR A 187 8.62 27.78 -22.44
CA THR A 187 9.20 28.02 -23.78
C THR A 187 8.35 28.98 -24.61
N SER A 188 7.03 28.94 -24.43
CA SER A 188 6.09 29.89 -25.02
C SER A 188 6.29 31.32 -24.51
N PHE A 189 6.45 31.52 -23.20
CA PHE A 189 6.68 32.84 -22.62
C PHE A 189 8.06 33.41 -22.97
N SER A 190 9.11 32.57 -23.00
CA SER A 190 10.46 33.01 -23.39
C SER A 190 10.56 33.40 -24.87
N ALA A 191 9.77 32.76 -25.75
CA ALA A 191 9.69 33.15 -27.16
C ALA A 191 8.90 34.45 -27.37
N SER A 192 7.86 34.72 -26.56
CA SER A 192 7.11 35.98 -26.59
C SER A 192 7.98 37.20 -26.29
N SER A 193 9.00 37.05 -25.43
CA SER A 193 9.97 38.11 -25.14
C SER A 193 10.97 38.39 -26.27
N TYR A 194 11.08 37.50 -27.26
CA TYR A 194 11.87 37.71 -28.48
C TYR A 194 11.00 38.01 -29.72
N ALA A 195 9.68 37.89 -29.62
CA ALA A 195 8.72 38.04 -30.73
C ALA A 195 8.35 39.51 -31.04
N TYR A 196 9.35 40.39 -31.05
CA TYR A 196 9.27 41.66 -31.79
C TYR A 196 9.92 41.58 -33.18
N SER A 197 10.19 40.38 -33.69
CA SER A 197 10.63 40.16 -35.07
C SER A 197 9.77 39.10 -35.77
N ASN A 198 9.19 39.51 -36.90
CA ASN A 198 8.33 38.76 -37.81
C ASN A 198 8.94 37.44 -38.32
N ASP A 199 8.68 36.30 -37.68
CA ASP A 199 8.96 35.00 -38.32
C ASP A 199 7.89 33.94 -38.01
N GLY A 200 7.22 33.47 -39.08
CA GLY A 200 6.26 32.37 -39.09
C GLY A 200 6.84 31.00 -38.72
N ALA A 201 8.14 30.92 -38.42
CA ALA A 201 8.80 29.73 -37.90
C ALA A 201 8.38 29.43 -36.44
N SER A 202 8.10 30.46 -35.63
CA SER A 202 7.80 30.33 -34.19
C SER A 202 6.49 29.58 -33.88
N THR A 203 5.51 29.62 -34.79
CA THR A 203 4.21 28.97 -34.63
C THR A 203 4.29 27.47 -34.91
N SER A 204 5.12 27.06 -35.89
CA SER A 204 5.30 25.65 -36.29
C SER A 204 6.00 24.83 -35.21
N THR A 205 7.02 25.38 -34.55
CA THR A 205 7.77 24.70 -33.49
C THR A 205 6.93 24.49 -32.24
N ARG A 206 6.06 25.45 -31.90
CA ARG A 206 5.13 25.36 -30.76
C ARG A 206 4.07 24.29 -30.98
N ALA A 207 3.45 24.25 -32.16
CA ALA A 207 2.49 23.21 -32.52
C ALA A 207 3.14 21.81 -32.52
N SER A 208 4.39 21.71 -32.99
CA SER A 208 5.15 20.46 -33.01
C SER A 208 5.49 19.96 -31.61
N LEU A 209 5.85 20.85 -30.68
CA LEU A 209 6.11 20.51 -29.27
C LEU A 209 4.84 20.05 -28.55
N TRP A 210 3.71 20.72 -28.77
CA TRP A 210 2.41 20.30 -28.23
C TRP A 210 2.00 18.92 -28.75
N LEU A 211 2.12 18.68 -30.05
CA LEU A 211 1.82 17.39 -30.66
C LEU A 211 2.72 16.29 -30.10
N ALA A 212 4.03 16.52 -29.99
CA ALA A 212 4.98 15.57 -29.43
C ALA A 212 4.67 15.27 -27.94
N ALA A 213 4.33 16.29 -27.15
CA ALA A 213 3.94 16.11 -25.75
C ALA A 213 2.64 15.32 -25.60
N SER A 214 1.64 15.57 -26.44
CA SER A 214 0.37 14.82 -26.43
C SER A 214 0.56 13.35 -26.84
N ILE A 215 1.39 13.08 -27.86
CA ILE A 215 1.73 11.70 -28.26
C ILE A 215 2.51 10.99 -27.16
N ALA A 216 3.50 11.65 -26.56
CA ALA A 216 4.26 11.11 -25.44
C ALA A 216 3.36 10.80 -24.23
N TRP A 217 2.43 11.70 -23.90
CA TRP A 217 1.44 11.46 -22.85
C TRP A 217 0.53 10.28 -23.18
N PHE A 218 -0.01 10.20 -24.40
CA PHE A 218 -0.85 9.09 -24.81
C PHE A 218 -0.10 7.76 -24.72
N ALA A 219 1.10 7.67 -25.29
CA ALA A 219 1.93 6.48 -25.23
C ALA A 219 2.27 6.10 -23.77
N TRP A 220 2.60 7.08 -22.93
CA TRP A 220 2.89 6.88 -21.50
C TRP A 220 1.66 6.35 -20.74
N THR A 221 0.48 6.94 -20.96
CA THR A 221 -0.77 6.49 -20.34
C THR A 221 -1.08 5.04 -20.68
N PHE A 222 -0.92 4.62 -21.95
CA PHE A 222 -1.13 3.23 -22.35
C PHE A 222 -0.09 2.26 -21.77
N LEU A 223 1.19 2.65 -21.72
CA LEU A 223 2.23 1.88 -21.03
C LEU A 223 1.92 1.69 -19.55
N MET A 224 1.42 2.74 -18.91
CA MET A 224 1.11 2.74 -17.48
C MET A 224 -0.16 1.95 -17.18
N PHE A 225 -1.18 1.97 -18.05
CA PHE A 225 -2.30 1.02 -17.99
C PHE A 225 -1.83 -0.43 -18.12
N GLY A 226 -0.86 -0.69 -19.01
CA GLY A 226 -0.21 -2.00 -19.12
C GLY A 226 0.51 -2.40 -17.83
N ALA A 227 1.30 -1.49 -17.26
CA ALA A 227 1.98 -1.71 -15.98
C ALA A 227 0.97 -1.97 -14.85
N MET A 228 -0.10 -1.19 -14.75
CA MET A 228 -1.17 -1.37 -13.76
C MET A 228 -1.84 -2.75 -13.89
N LYS A 229 -2.11 -3.22 -15.12
CA LYS A 229 -2.64 -4.59 -15.33
C LYS A 229 -1.66 -5.67 -14.88
N CYS A 230 -0.37 -5.48 -15.13
CA CYS A 230 0.66 -6.39 -14.62
C CYS A 230 0.69 -6.38 -13.09
N PHE A 231 0.52 -5.22 -12.44
CA PHE A 231 0.40 -5.12 -10.99
C PHE A 231 -0.87 -5.82 -10.46
N ASP A 232 -2.03 -5.62 -11.09
CA ASP A 232 -3.29 -6.26 -10.67
C ASP A 232 -3.27 -7.80 -10.85
N ALA A 233 -2.39 -8.33 -11.71
CA ALA A 233 -2.14 -9.77 -11.77
C ALA A 233 -1.37 -10.29 -10.55
N TRP A 234 -0.66 -9.43 -9.82
CA TRP A 234 0.09 -9.78 -8.61
C TRP A 234 -0.76 -9.79 -7.33
N LEU A 235 -1.98 -9.23 -7.36
CA LEU A 235 -2.86 -9.07 -6.20
C LEU A 235 -4.24 -9.66 -6.41
#